data_AF-A0A955VKF1-F1
#
_entry.id   AF-A0A955VKF1-F1
#
_cell.length_a   1.000
_cell.length_b   1.000
_cell.length_c   1.000
_cell.angle_alpha   90.00
_cell.angle_beta   90.00
_cell.angle_gamma   90.00
#
_symmetry.space_group_name_H-M   'P 1'
#
loop_
_entity.id
_entity.type
_entity.pdbx_description
1 polymer ?
#
loop_
_entity_poly.entity_id
_entity_poly.type
_entity_poly.pdbx_seq_one_letter_code
_entity_poly.pdbx_strand_id
1 'polypeptide(L)'
;MRTRDPNPDSLLAVYRELARAARTLHTELWKIEFAELLKRKPLLDASAAVEQLLASASRLDEALTANETADGESDPSPARKGAPAQGAADVSSFSPADLELRIRGTTMFLMRREINPEGAALGSGAFLGRLWRVLGKPNLDDFAGFGYLVHDAESDLVFAALFADTGLSYQGRIQDADFLPDVLRRFETELATVEPIDCEYTYRSMSGTWRCGIRGGLPFREKA
;
A
#
# COMPACT_ATOMS: atom_id res chain seq x y z
N MET A 1 53.47 8.84 -2.76
CA MET A 1 52.32 8.07 -3.27
C MET A 1 51.13 9.00 -3.34
N ARG A 2 50.67 9.37 -4.55
CA ARG A 2 49.40 10.10 -4.72
C ARG A 2 48.29 9.06 -4.79
N THR A 3 47.41 9.02 -3.80
CA THR A 3 46.17 8.26 -3.87
C THR A 3 45.31 8.89 -4.97
N ARG A 4 44.97 8.12 -6.01
CA ARG A 4 43.98 8.56 -7.01
C ARG A 4 42.65 8.72 -6.29
N ASP A 5 42.06 9.89 -6.38
CA ASP A 5 40.67 10.08 -5.94
C ASP A 5 39.77 9.11 -6.72
N PRO A 6 38.84 8.42 -6.03
CA PRO A 6 37.94 7.48 -6.69
C PRO A 6 37.06 8.23 -7.70
N ASN A 7 36.92 7.64 -8.90
CA ASN A 7 36.02 8.16 -9.93
C ASN A 7 34.60 8.29 -9.35
N PRO A 8 33.94 9.47 -9.42
CA PRO A 8 32.58 9.67 -8.91
C PRO A 8 31.56 8.65 -9.46
N ASP A 9 31.71 8.21 -10.71
CA ASP A 9 30.85 7.18 -11.31
C ASP A 9 31.01 5.81 -10.61
N SER A 10 32.22 5.52 -10.13
CA SER A 10 32.50 4.30 -9.37
C SER A 10 31.85 4.34 -7.98
N LEU A 11 31.78 5.51 -7.35
CA LEU A 11 31.13 5.66 -6.04
C LEU A 11 29.61 5.51 -6.15
N LEU A 12 29.01 6.08 -7.19
CA LEU A 12 27.57 5.95 -7.45
C LEU A 12 27.17 4.49 -7.73
N ALA A 13 27.99 3.76 -8.50
CA ALA A 13 27.76 2.34 -8.75
C ALA A 13 27.83 1.50 -7.47
N VAL A 14 28.82 1.74 -6.60
CA VAL A 14 28.94 1.10 -5.29
C VAL A 14 27.73 1.42 -4.41
N TYR A 15 27.27 2.67 -4.44
CA TYR A 15 26.12 3.10 -3.66
C TYR A 15 24.82 2.42 -4.09
N ARG A 16 24.59 2.30 -5.40
CA ARG A 16 23.42 1.61 -5.97
C ARG A 16 23.40 0.13 -5.59
N GLU A 17 24.56 -0.54 -5.63
CA GLU A 17 24.67 -1.94 -5.20
C GLU A 17 24.47 -2.11 -3.69
N LEU A 18 24.98 -1.19 -2.86
CA LEU A 18 24.71 -1.20 -1.42
C LEU A 18 23.23 -0.98 -1.11
N ALA A 19 22.55 -0.05 -1.79
CA ALA A 19 21.12 0.20 -1.62
C ALA A 19 20.27 -0.98 -2.12
N ARG A 20 20.70 -1.67 -3.17
CA ARG A 20 20.07 -2.91 -3.64
C ARG A 20 20.23 -4.02 -2.60
N ALA A 21 21.46 -4.25 -2.11
CA ALA A 21 21.75 -5.24 -1.09
C ALA A 21 21.00 -4.97 0.23
N ALA A 22 20.92 -3.70 0.66
CA ALA A 22 20.17 -3.30 1.85
C ALA A 22 18.67 -3.59 1.73
N ARG A 23 18.07 -3.33 0.55
CA ARG A 23 16.66 -3.67 0.29
C ARG A 23 16.42 -5.16 0.31
N THR A 24 17.29 -5.95 -0.32
CA THR A 24 17.21 -7.42 -0.28
C THR A 24 17.35 -7.94 1.15
N LEU A 25 18.32 -7.42 1.92
CA LEU A 25 18.52 -7.80 3.31
C LEU A 25 17.31 -7.42 4.17
N HIS A 26 16.71 -6.25 3.97
CA HIS A 26 15.52 -5.81 4.69
C HIS A 26 14.33 -6.75 4.45
N THR A 27 14.08 -7.13 3.19
CA THR A 27 13.03 -8.08 2.82
C THR A 27 13.28 -9.48 3.42
N GLU A 28 14.52 -9.97 3.41
CA GLU A 28 14.85 -11.28 3.99
C GLU A 28 14.83 -11.27 5.52
N LEU A 29 15.25 -10.18 6.17
CA LEU A 29 15.13 -9.99 7.62
C LEU A 29 13.66 -9.99 8.05
N TRP A 30 12.77 -9.31 7.32
CA TRP A 30 11.33 -9.31 7.59
C TRP A 30 10.68 -10.70 7.49
N LYS A 31 11.13 -11.55 6.55
CA LYS A 31 10.69 -12.94 6.43
C LYS A 31 11.10 -13.80 7.63
N ILE A 32 12.24 -13.49 8.25
CA ILE A 32 12.75 -14.17 9.44
C ILE A 32 12.12 -13.60 10.72
N GLU A 33 11.77 -12.30 10.71
CA GLU A 33 11.41 -11.52 11.88
C GLU A 33 10.06 -11.89 12.51
N PHE A 34 9.05 -12.32 11.76
CA PHE A 34 7.74 -12.58 12.38
C PHE A 34 7.70 -13.85 13.27
N ALA A 35 8.61 -14.80 13.06
CA ALA A 35 8.66 -16.05 13.83
C ALA A 35 9.55 -15.97 15.10
N GLU A 36 10.56 -15.09 15.13
CA GLU A 36 11.58 -15.05 16.20
C GLU A 36 11.64 -13.71 16.98
N LEU A 37 10.92 -12.66 16.58
CA LEU A 37 10.96 -11.34 17.24
C LEU A 37 10.46 -11.30 18.68
N LEU A 38 9.85 -12.36 19.19
CA LEU A 38 9.52 -12.43 20.63
C LEU A 38 10.72 -12.78 21.53
N LYS A 39 11.94 -13.00 21.00
CA LYS A 39 13.02 -13.59 21.82
C LYS A 39 14.38 -12.90 21.87
N ARG A 40 14.80 -11.97 20.97
CA ARG A 40 16.22 -11.48 21.00
C ARG A 40 16.46 -10.01 20.59
N LYS A 41 17.15 -9.27 21.47
CA LYS A 41 17.58 -7.85 21.37
C LYS A 41 18.54 -7.47 20.21
N PRO A 42 19.47 -8.32 19.73
CA PRO A 42 20.44 -7.93 18.68
C PRO A 42 19.83 -7.67 17.29
N LEU A 43 18.60 -8.14 17.02
CA LEU A 43 17.93 -7.94 15.73
C LEU A 43 17.36 -6.52 15.59
N LEU A 44 16.98 -5.90 16.71
CA LEU A 44 16.51 -4.51 16.75
C LEU A 44 17.61 -3.51 16.33
N ASP A 45 18.86 -3.78 16.73
CA ASP A 45 20.00 -2.93 16.36
C ASP A 45 20.34 -3.04 14.86
N ALA A 46 20.14 -4.21 14.25
CA ALA A 46 20.33 -4.42 12.82
C ALA A 46 19.25 -3.72 11.98
N SER A 47 17.98 -3.75 12.44
CA SER A 47 16.88 -3.04 11.79
C SER A 47 17.11 -1.52 11.77
N ALA A 48 17.52 -0.94 12.91
CA ALA A 48 17.85 0.49 12.99
C ALA A 48 19.02 0.89 12.08
N ALA A 49 20.03 0.03 11.92
CA ALA A 49 21.15 0.29 11.00
C ALA A 49 20.72 0.24 9.52
N VAL A 50 19.78 -0.65 9.16
CA VAL A 50 19.21 -0.73 7.81
C VAL A 50 18.36 0.51 7.50
N GLU A 51 17.55 0.98 8.45
CA GLU A 51 16.77 2.21 8.30
C GLU A 51 17.67 3.44 8.10
N GLN A 52 18.78 3.55 8.84
CA GLN A 52 19.75 4.65 8.65
C GLN A 52 20.41 4.60 7.28
N LEU A 53 20.70 3.41 6.76
CA LEU A 53 21.26 3.21 5.41
C LEU A 53 20.26 3.65 4.33
N LEU A 54 18.99 3.28 4.47
CA LEU A 54 17.92 3.69 3.54
C LEU A 54 17.69 5.21 3.57
N ALA A 55 17.63 5.81 4.76
CA ALA A 55 17.49 7.26 4.91
C ALA A 55 18.69 8.04 4.35
N SER A 56 19.88 7.46 4.41
CA SER A 56 21.08 8.05 3.79
C SER A 56 21.02 7.95 2.26
N ALA A 57 20.40 6.89 1.73
CA ALA A 57 20.23 6.69 0.30
C ALA A 57 19.23 7.63 -0.34
N SER A 58 18.10 7.86 0.30
CA SER A 58 17.13 8.86 -0.15
C SER A 58 17.73 10.26 -0.20
N ARG A 59 18.47 10.68 0.84
CA ARG A 59 19.11 12.01 0.88
C ARG A 59 20.14 12.21 -0.22
N LEU A 60 20.85 11.15 -0.62
CA LEU A 60 21.81 11.23 -1.72
C LEU A 60 21.10 11.36 -3.08
N ASP A 61 19.99 10.64 -3.26
CA ASP A 61 19.16 10.69 -4.47
C ASP A 61 18.54 12.08 -4.67
N GLU A 62 18.03 12.67 -3.59
CA GLU A 62 17.53 14.05 -3.56
C GLU A 62 18.61 15.07 -3.91
N ALA A 63 19.82 14.92 -3.35
CA ALA A 63 20.93 15.82 -3.63
C ALA A 63 21.44 15.74 -5.09
N LEU A 64 21.38 14.55 -5.70
CA LEU A 64 21.72 14.35 -7.11
C LEU A 64 20.66 14.95 -8.02
N THR A 65 19.38 14.74 -7.72
CA THR A 65 18.25 15.32 -8.47
C THR A 65 18.27 16.85 -8.43
N ALA A 66 18.58 17.44 -7.27
CA ALA A 66 18.69 18.89 -7.11
C ALA A 66 19.83 19.51 -7.96
N ASN A 67 20.94 18.79 -8.13
CA ASN A 67 22.04 19.22 -8.99
C ASN A 67 21.70 19.14 -10.48
N GLU A 68 20.88 18.16 -10.90
CA GLU A 68 20.44 18.04 -12.31
C GLU A 68 19.44 19.14 -12.69
N THR A 69 18.61 19.61 -11.76
CA THR A 69 17.65 20.71 -12.01
C THR A 69 18.28 22.10 -12.09
N ALA A 70 19.53 22.28 -11.66
CA ALA A 70 20.20 23.57 -11.68
C ALA A 70 20.68 24.00 -13.08
N ASP A 71 20.69 23.08 -14.07
CA ASP A 71 21.30 23.30 -15.39
C ASP A 71 20.30 23.40 -16.57
N GLY A 72 18.99 23.48 -16.32
CA GLY A 72 18.00 23.34 -17.40
C GLY A 72 16.74 24.21 -17.28
N GLU A 73 16.87 25.52 -17.41
CA GLU A 73 15.71 26.42 -17.56
C GLU A 73 15.43 26.68 -19.05
N SER A 74 14.39 26.03 -19.60
CA SER A 74 13.78 26.43 -20.88
C SER A 74 12.25 26.27 -20.85
N ASP A 75 11.62 27.25 -21.49
CA ASP A 75 10.25 27.79 -21.43
C ASP A 75 9.07 26.78 -21.60
N PRO A 76 7.92 26.96 -20.91
CA PRO A 76 6.75 26.10 -21.09
C PRO A 76 5.72 26.67 -22.08
N SER A 77 5.03 25.80 -22.81
CA SER A 77 3.85 26.15 -23.62
C SER A 77 2.72 25.12 -23.44
N PRO A 78 1.43 25.51 -23.56
CA PRO A 78 0.39 24.94 -22.71
C PRO A 78 -0.64 24.01 -23.39
N ALA A 79 -1.36 23.32 -22.50
CA ALA A 79 -2.75 22.88 -22.55
C ALA A 79 -3.20 21.79 -23.56
N ARG A 80 -3.74 20.70 -23.01
CA ARG A 80 -4.79 19.90 -23.67
C ARG A 80 -5.97 19.64 -22.75
N LYS A 81 -7.17 19.92 -23.28
CA LYS A 81 -8.50 19.66 -22.72
C LYS A 81 -8.94 18.21 -23.01
N GLY A 82 -9.42 17.54 -21.97
CA GLY A 82 -10.71 16.83 -21.85
C GLY A 82 -11.10 15.71 -22.83
N ALA A 83 -11.43 14.55 -22.26
CA ALA A 83 -12.63 13.75 -22.59
C ALA A 83 -12.92 12.75 -21.44
N PRO A 84 -14.19 12.40 -21.16
CA PRO A 84 -14.56 11.50 -20.08
C PRO A 84 -14.54 10.05 -20.56
N ALA A 85 -14.05 9.13 -19.72
CA ALA A 85 -14.23 7.70 -19.94
C ALA A 85 -14.54 7.01 -18.61
N GLN A 86 -15.69 6.34 -18.57
CA GLN A 86 -16.03 5.37 -17.53
C GLN A 86 -15.00 4.24 -17.57
N GLY A 87 -14.07 4.23 -16.62
CA GLY A 87 -13.02 3.23 -16.49
C GLY A 87 -13.56 2.01 -15.76
N ALA A 88 -13.57 0.86 -16.44
CA ALA A 88 -13.75 -0.42 -15.77
C ALA A 88 -12.45 -0.74 -15.01
N ALA A 89 -12.53 -0.87 -13.68
CA ALA A 89 -11.43 -1.38 -12.89
C ALA A 89 -11.18 -2.85 -13.27
N ASP A 90 -9.94 -3.21 -13.58
CA ASP A 90 -9.52 -4.61 -13.64
C ASP A 90 -9.23 -5.07 -12.20
N VAL A 91 -9.85 -6.17 -11.79
CA VAL A 91 -9.93 -6.58 -10.39
C VAL A 91 -9.45 -8.01 -10.27
N SER A 92 -8.45 -8.21 -9.44
CA SER A 92 -8.00 -9.54 -9.04
C SER A 92 -7.78 -9.60 -7.53
N SER A 93 -8.22 -10.69 -6.92
CA SER A 93 -8.02 -10.97 -5.49
C SER A 93 -6.64 -11.59 -5.27
N PHE A 94 -5.89 -11.13 -4.26
CA PHE A 94 -4.52 -11.56 -3.98
C PHE A 94 -4.29 -11.78 -2.50
N SER A 95 -3.34 -12.66 -2.17
CA SER A 95 -2.93 -12.83 -0.77
C SER A 95 -2.19 -11.55 -0.36
N PRO A 96 -2.18 -11.13 0.91
CA PRO A 96 -1.38 -10.01 1.37
C PRO A 96 0.08 -10.09 0.88
N ALA A 97 0.66 -11.30 0.82
CA ALA A 97 2.02 -11.54 0.30
C ALA A 97 2.15 -11.30 -1.22
N ASP A 98 1.16 -11.72 -2.02
CA ASP A 98 1.12 -11.43 -3.46
C ASP A 98 0.85 -9.94 -3.74
N LEU A 99 0.06 -9.32 -2.87
CA LEU A 99 -0.28 -7.90 -2.91
C LEU A 99 0.97 -7.06 -2.66
N GLU A 100 1.78 -7.42 -1.67
CA GLU A 100 3.08 -6.81 -1.38
C GLU A 100 4.06 -7.00 -2.55
N LEU A 101 4.03 -8.14 -3.24
CA LEU A 101 4.87 -8.39 -4.42
C LEU A 101 4.48 -7.54 -5.64
N ARG A 102 3.21 -7.11 -5.73
CA ARG A 102 2.67 -6.26 -6.80
C ARG A 102 2.75 -4.76 -6.47
N ILE A 103 2.57 -4.42 -5.20
CA ILE A 103 2.93 -3.11 -4.65
C ILE A 103 4.42 -3.13 -4.32
N ARG A 104 5.27 -3.29 -5.35
CA ARG A 104 6.73 -3.28 -5.18
C ARG A 104 7.20 -1.93 -4.62
N GLY A 105 7.91 -1.96 -3.49
CA GLY A 105 8.56 -0.79 -2.89
C GLY A 105 8.05 -0.48 -1.50
N THR A 106 8.44 0.68 -0.98
CA THR A 106 7.92 1.18 0.29
C THR A 106 6.43 1.47 0.13
N THR A 107 5.62 0.86 0.99
CA THR A 107 4.16 1.05 0.97
C THR A 107 3.74 2.06 2.02
N MET A 108 2.71 2.84 1.71
CA MET A 108 2.03 3.67 2.69
C MET A 108 0.69 3.03 3.08
N PHE A 109 0.24 3.31 4.31
CA PHE A 109 -1.06 2.89 4.82
C PHE A 109 -1.92 4.11 5.10
N LEU A 110 -3.15 4.08 4.62
CA LEU A 110 -4.14 5.13 4.81
C LEU A 110 -5.37 4.52 5.45
N MET A 111 -5.79 5.02 6.61
CA MET A 111 -7.00 4.49 7.24
C MET A 111 -8.23 4.99 6.51
N ARG A 112 -9.22 4.13 6.29
CA ARG A 112 -10.47 4.51 5.61
C ARG A 112 -11.13 5.75 6.23
N ARG A 113 -11.12 5.85 7.57
CA ARG A 113 -11.68 6.99 8.32
C ARG A 113 -10.99 8.34 8.01
N GLU A 114 -9.74 8.32 7.55
CA GLU A 114 -8.97 9.51 7.18
C GLU A 114 -9.29 9.94 5.74
N ILE A 115 -9.65 8.98 4.88
CA ILE A 115 -10.03 9.21 3.48
C ILE A 115 -11.50 9.65 3.37
N ASN A 116 -12.40 8.94 4.05
CA ASN A 116 -13.84 9.18 3.99
C ASN A 116 -14.48 8.98 5.38
N PRO A 117 -14.47 10.00 6.25
CA PRO A 117 -15.03 9.89 7.60
C PRO A 117 -16.54 9.64 7.60
N GLU A 118 -17.28 10.20 6.64
CA GLU A 118 -18.74 10.00 6.52
C GLU A 118 -19.05 8.57 6.08
N GLY A 119 -18.32 8.04 5.10
CA GLY A 119 -18.45 6.66 4.64
C GLY A 119 -18.03 5.63 5.70
N ALA A 120 -17.11 5.99 6.61
CA ALA A 120 -16.72 5.13 7.73
C ALA A 120 -17.89 4.87 8.70
N ALA A 121 -18.88 5.77 8.77
CA ALA A 121 -20.08 5.59 9.61
C ALA A 121 -20.99 4.45 9.13
N LEU A 122 -20.90 4.06 7.85
CA LEU A 122 -21.69 2.96 7.28
C LEU A 122 -21.33 1.57 7.85
N GLY A 123 -20.22 1.48 8.61
CA GLY A 123 -19.79 0.23 9.25
C GLY A 123 -19.07 -0.73 8.30
N SER A 124 -18.28 -1.64 8.87
CA SER A 124 -17.49 -2.60 8.10
C SER A 124 -18.34 -3.57 7.27
N GLY A 125 -19.52 -3.94 7.77
CA GLY A 125 -20.45 -4.81 7.07
C GLY A 125 -20.93 -4.21 5.75
N ALA A 126 -21.45 -2.97 5.77
CA ALA A 126 -21.94 -2.29 4.56
C ALA A 126 -20.86 -2.17 3.49
N PHE A 127 -19.64 -1.80 3.90
CA PHE A 127 -18.51 -1.72 2.99
C PHE A 127 -18.14 -3.08 2.40
N LEU A 128 -18.09 -4.14 3.22
CA LEU A 128 -17.83 -5.50 2.77
C LEU A 128 -18.84 -5.94 1.70
N GLY A 129 -20.13 -5.76 1.97
CA GLY A 129 -21.19 -6.13 1.03
C GLY A 129 -21.10 -5.36 -0.29
N ARG A 130 -20.71 -4.08 -0.24
CA ARG A 130 -20.50 -3.26 -1.45
C ARG A 130 -19.28 -3.74 -2.25
N LEU A 131 -18.15 -4.00 -1.58
CA LEU A 131 -16.99 -4.57 -2.25
C LEU A 131 -17.32 -5.91 -2.88
N TRP A 132 -18.00 -6.80 -2.17
CA TRP A 132 -18.34 -8.13 -2.69
C TRP A 132 -19.30 -8.07 -3.86
N ARG A 133 -20.19 -7.07 -3.89
CA ARG A 133 -21.08 -6.81 -5.02
C ARG A 133 -20.31 -6.45 -6.29
N VAL A 134 -19.25 -5.65 -6.18
CA VAL A 134 -18.48 -5.16 -7.33
C VAL A 134 -17.35 -6.13 -7.72
N LEU A 135 -16.60 -6.60 -6.73
CA LEU A 135 -15.34 -7.33 -6.89
C LEU A 135 -15.49 -8.84 -6.70
N GLY A 136 -16.69 -9.31 -6.30
CA GLY A 136 -16.92 -10.70 -5.90
C GLY A 136 -16.40 -11.00 -4.50
N LYS A 137 -16.62 -12.23 -4.02
CA LYS A 137 -16.03 -12.72 -2.77
C LYS A 137 -14.50 -12.81 -2.93
N PRO A 138 -13.68 -12.43 -1.93
CA PRO A 138 -12.24 -12.56 -2.07
C PRO A 138 -11.89 -14.05 -2.12
N ASN A 139 -11.01 -14.45 -3.03
CA ASN A 139 -10.63 -15.87 -3.19
C ASN A 139 -9.69 -16.38 -2.10
N LEU A 140 -9.39 -15.58 -1.09
CA LEU A 140 -8.41 -15.88 -0.06
C LEU A 140 -9.04 -15.67 1.30
N ASP A 141 -9.23 -16.79 1.99
CA ASP A 141 -9.53 -16.84 3.41
C ASP A 141 -8.21 -16.75 4.15
N ASP A 142 -7.61 -15.57 4.21
CA ASP A 142 -6.40 -15.38 5.01
C ASP A 142 -6.80 -15.15 6.47
N PHE A 143 -6.05 -15.77 7.39
CA PHE A 143 -6.45 -15.84 8.80
C PHE A 143 -6.62 -14.47 9.46
N ALA A 144 -5.98 -13.42 8.93
CA ALA A 144 -5.96 -12.08 9.54
C ALA A 144 -6.86 -11.05 8.86
N GLY A 145 -7.52 -11.40 7.75
CA GLY A 145 -8.20 -10.41 6.92
C GLY A 145 -8.25 -10.78 5.44
N PHE A 146 -8.73 -9.86 4.60
CA PHE A 146 -8.66 -10.01 3.14
C PHE A 146 -8.17 -8.71 2.49
N GLY A 147 -7.72 -8.83 1.24
CA GLY A 147 -7.33 -7.70 0.41
C GLY A 147 -7.82 -7.82 -1.03
N TYR A 148 -8.20 -6.70 -1.62
CA TYR A 148 -8.38 -6.56 -3.08
C TYR A 148 -7.29 -5.69 -3.64
N LEU A 149 -6.72 -6.07 -4.77
CA LEU A 149 -5.91 -5.16 -5.56
C LEU A 149 -6.82 -4.48 -6.58
N VAL A 150 -6.82 -3.16 -6.56
CA VAL A 150 -7.65 -2.31 -7.41
C VAL A 150 -6.72 -1.47 -8.28
N HIS A 151 -7.00 -1.47 -9.59
CA HIS A 151 -6.35 -0.60 -10.56
C HIS A 151 -7.34 0.49 -10.98
N ASP A 152 -6.99 1.75 -10.71
CA ASP A 152 -7.73 2.90 -11.20
C ASP A 152 -7.31 3.19 -12.64
N ALA A 153 -8.18 2.88 -13.60
CA ALA A 153 -7.88 3.03 -15.02
C ALA A 153 -7.65 4.48 -15.46
N GLU A 154 -8.17 5.48 -14.72
CA GLU A 154 -7.98 6.89 -15.07
C GLU A 154 -6.59 7.41 -14.67
N SER A 155 -6.13 7.09 -13.47
CA SER A 155 -4.83 7.54 -12.95
C SER A 155 -3.68 6.55 -13.17
N ASP A 156 -4.00 5.33 -13.63
CA ASP A 156 -3.09 4.18 -13.71
C ASP A 156 -2.53 3.72 -12.35
N LEU A 157 -3.08 4.23 -11.24
CA LEU A 157 -2.64 3.89 -9.90
C LEU A 157 -3.20 2.54 -9.43
N VAL A 158 -2.38 1.82 -8.68
CA VAL A 158 -2.73 0.53 -8.11
C VAL A 158 -2.68 0.61 -6.59
N PHE A 159 -3.76 0.22 -5.93
CA PHE A 159 -3.86 0.19 -4.47
C PHE A 159 -4.53 -1.07 -3.96
N ALA A 160 -4.33 -1.37 -2.68
CA ALA A 160 -5.00 -2.42 -1.96
C ALA A 160 -6.16 -1.86 -1.15
N ALA A 161 -7.34 -2.47 -1.23
CA ALA A 161 -8.40 -2.29 -0.23
C ALA A 161 -8.32 -3.46 0.76
N LEU A 162 -7.98 -3.18 2.01
CA LEU A 162 -7.70 -4.17 3.04
C LEU A 162 -8.77 -4.15 4.14
N PHE A 163 -9.11 -5.33 4.65
CA PHE A 163 -9.94 -5.49 5.83
C PHE A 163 -9.23 -6.41 6.83
N ALA A 164 -9.01 -5.91 8.05
CA ALA A 164 -8.40 -6.66 9.15
C ALA A 164 -9.06 -6.29 10.49
N ASP A 165 -8.53 -6.80 11.60
CA ASP A 165 -9.07 -6.52 12.95
C ASP A 165 -9.08 -5.02 13.31
N THR A 166 -8.11 -4.27 12.79
CA THR A 166 -8.00 -2.82 12.94
C THR A 166 -9.03 -2.05 12.12
N GLY A 167 -9.78 -2.73 11.26
CA GLY A 167 -10.80 -2.17 10.38
C GLY A 167 -10.36 -2.14 8.92
N LEU A 168 -10.94 -1.19 8.20
CA LEU A 168 -10.70 -0.99 6.77
C LEU A 168 -9.58 0.01 6.56
N SER A 169 -8.63 -0.38 5.71
CA SER A 169 -7.50 0.45 5.33
C SER A 169 -7.18 0.30 3.85
N TYR A 170 -6.41 1.24 3.36
CA TYR A 170 -5.85 1.23 2.03
C TYR A 170 -4.33 1.14 2.10
N GLN A 171 -3.74 0.45 1.13
CA GLN A 171 -2.30 0.38 0.95
C GLN A 171 -1.94 0.79 -0.48
N GLY A 172 -0.93 1.61 -0.64
CA GLY A 172 -0.42 1.99 -1.96
C GLY A 172 1.08 2.23 -1.93
N ARG A 173 1.68 2.56 -3.06
CA ARG A 173 3.12 2.86 -3.13
C ARG A 173 3.38 4.26 -2.57
N ILE A 174 4.48 4.43 -1.85
CA ILE A 174 4.83 5.74 -1.26
C ILE A 174 5.04 6.83 -2.32
N GLN A 175 5.51 6.46 -3.51
CA GLN A 175 5.72 7.38 -4.64
C GLN A 175 4.40 7.97 -5.17
N ASP A 176 3.27 7.34 -4.85
CA ASP A 176 1.93 7.79 -5.28
C ASP A 176 1.21 8.57 -4.15
N ALA A 177 1.91 8.89 -3.06
CA ALA A 177 1.32 9.46 -1.84
C ALA A 177 0.52 10.75 -2.05
N ASP A 178 0.95 11.60 -2.97
CA ASP A 178 0.31 12.89 -3.23
C ASP A 178 -1.01 12.74 -4.00
N PHE A 179 -1.18 11.65 -4.76
CA PHE A 179 -2.35 11.43 -5.63
C PHE A 179 -3.32 10.38 -5.09
N LEU A 180 -2.79 9.41 -4.34
CA LEU A 180 -3.55 8.28 -3.82
C LEU A 180 -4.78 8.70 -2.99
N PRO A 181 -4.72 9.71 -2.09
CA PRO A 181 -5.91 10.12 -1.33
C PRO A 181 -7.09 10.57 -2.20
N ASP A 182 -6.84 11.22 -3.34
CA ASP A 182 -7.89 11.66 -4.26
C ASP A 182 -8.53 10.46 -4.98
N VAL A 183 -7.70 9.51 -5.43
CA VAL A 183 -8.18 8.27 -6.04
C VAL A 183 -9.04 7.46 -5.05
N LEU A 184 -8.57 7.32 -3.81
CA LEU A 184 -9.30 6.58 -2.77
C LEU A 184 -10.63 7.25 -2.42
N ARG A 185 -10.70 8.59 -2.40
CA ARG A 185 -11.95 9.34 -2.19
C ARG A 185 -12.96 9.10 -3.32
N ARG A 186 -12.51 9.07 -4.58
CA ARG A 186 -13.38 8.74 -5.73
C ARG A 186 -13.88 7.30 -5.63
N PHE A 187 -12.98 6.36 -5.38
CA PHE A 187 -13.33 4.95 -5.17
C PHE A 187 -14.39 4.77 -4.08
N GLU A 188 -14.20 5.40 -2.92
CA GLU A 188 -15.19 5.38 -1.83
C GLU A 188 -16.53 5.98 -2.23
N THR A 189 -16.52 7.09 -2.98
CA THR A 189 -17.73 7.77 -3.45
C THR A 189 -18.51 6.86 -4.41
N GLU A 190 -17.83 6.22 -5.35
CA GLU A 190 -18.45 5.27 -6.27
C GLU A 190 -19.00 4.05 -5.53
N LEU A 191 -18.22 3.47 -4.61
CA LEU A 191 -18.65 2.34 -3.80
C LEU A 191 -19.87 2.68 -2.92
N ALA A 192 -19.98 3.93 -2.46
CA ALA A 192 -21.14 4.43 -1.71
C ALA A 192 -22.43 4.48 -2.53
N THR A 193 -22.37 4.39 -3.87
CA THR A 193 -23.56 4.28 -4.73
C THR A 193 -24.06 2.85 -4.92
N VAL A 194 -23.26 1.85 -4.56
CA VAL A 194 -23.56 0.43 -4.80
C VAL A 194 -24.47 -0.13 -3.71
N GLU A 195 -25.59 -0.76 -4.06
CA GLU A 195 -26.41 -1.44 -3.05
C GLU A 195 -25.64 -2.62 -2.44
N PRO A 196 -25.45 -2.69 -1.10
CA PRO A 196 -24.77 -3.80 -0.47
C PRO A 196 -25.51 -5.13 -0.67
N ILE A 197 -24.77 -6.23 -0.77
CA ILE A 197 -25.33 -7.58 -0.74
C ILE A 197 -25.10 -8.26 0.61
N ASP A 198 -25.96 -9.22 0.94
CA ASP A 198 -25.73 -10.13 2.06
C ASP A 198 -24.39 -10.86 1.86
N CYS A 199 -23.54 -10.78 2.88
CA CYS A 199 -22.19 -11.30 2.87
C CYS A 199 -21.75 -11.68 4.26
N GLU A 200 -20.84 -12.63 4.38
CA GLU A 200 -20.27 -13.03 5.66
C GLU A 200 -18.80 -13.37 5.50
N TYR A 201 -17.96 -12.71 6.29
CA TYR A 201 -16.53 -12.98 6.37
C TYR A 201 -16.16 -13.41 7.78
N THR A 202 -15.32 -14.43 7.87
CA THR A 202 -14.75 -14.92 9.13
C THR A 202 -13.27 -14.60 9.16
N TYR A 203 -12.79 -14.00 10.24
CA TYR A 203 -11.38 -13.67 10.40
C TYR A 203 -10.93 -13.93 11.83
N ARG A 204 -9.63 -14.16 12.02
CA ARG A 204 -9.02 -14.35 13.33
C ARG A 204 -8.30 -13.07 13.74
N SER A 205 -8.53 -12.65 14.97
CA SER A 205 -7.76 -11.58 15.60
C SER A 205 -7.13 -12.06 16.90
N MET A 206 -6.37 -11.17 17.55
CA MET A 206 -5.75 -11.46 18.85
C MET A 206 -6.80 -11.80 19.93
N SER A 207 -8.04 -11.35 19.77
CA SER A 207 -9.14 -11.57 20.74
C SER A 207 -10.01 -12.81 20.43
N GLY A 208 -9.73 -13.50 19.33
CA GLY A 208 -10.44 -14.71 18.90
C GLY A 208 -10.89 -14.66 17.44
N THR A 209 -11.76 -15.58 17.07
CA THR A 209 -12.38 -15.61 15.75
C THR A 209 -13.63 -14.73 15.74
N TRP A 210 -13.79 -13.95 14.68
CA TRP A 210 -14.88 -13.00 14.49
C TRP A 210 -15.56 -13.27 13.16
N ARG A 211 -16.86 -13.02 13.12
CA ARG A 211 -17.68 -12.99 11.91
C ARG A 211 -18.23 -11.59 11.72
N CYS A 212 -18.21 -11.11 10.48
CA CYS A 212 -18.82 -9.83 10.13
C CYS A 212 -19.39 -9.84 8.72
N GLY A 213 -20.30 -8.93 8.46
CA GLY A 213 -20.85 -8.71 7.13
C GLY A 213 -22.25 -8.13 7.18
N ILE A 214 -23.12 -8.60 6.29
CA ILE A 214 -24.52 -8.18 6.15
C ILE A 214 -25.39 -9.42 6.10
N ARG A 215 -26.44 -9.44 6.91
CA ARG A 215 -27.41 -10.54 6.99
C ARG A 215 -28.81 -9.96 6.99
N GLY A 216 -29.60 -10.26 5.96
CA GLY A 216 -30.92 -9.66 5.77
C GLY A 216 -30.87 -8.14 5.63
N GLY A 217 -29.84 -7.61 4.96
CA GLY A 217 -29.64 -6.16 4.78
C GLY A 217 -29.12 -5.41 6.01
N LEU A 218 -28.92 -6.09 7.16
CA LEU A 218 -28.40 -5.46 8.37
C LEU A 218 -26.93 -5.83 8.59
N PRO A 219 -26.06 -4.85 8.91
CA PRO A 219 -24.67 -5.12 9.23
C PRO A 219 -24.56 -5.87 10.56
N PHE A 220 -23.63 -6.83 10.65
CA PHE A 220 -23.33 -7.54 11.89
C PHE A 220 -21.82 -7.70 12.11
N ARG A 221 -21.43 -7.80 13.39
CA ARG A 221 -20.09 -8.20 13.83
C ARG A 221 -20.23 -8.93 15.16
N GLU A 222 -19.84 -10.19 15.20
CA GLU A 222 -20.00 -11.06 16.37
C GLU A 222 -18.79 -11.99 16.53
N LYS A 223 -18.56 -12.46 17.75
CA LYS A 223 -17.56 -13.48 18.00
C LYS A 223 -18.09 -14.82 17.48
N ALA A 224 -17.27 -15.53 16.69
CA ALA A 224 -17.63 -16.80 16.07
C ALA A 224 -17.66 -17.96 17.07
#